data_AF-A0A076HRK9-F1
#
_entry.id   AF-A0A076HRK9-F1
#
_cell.length_a   1.000
_cell.length_b   1.000
_cell.length_c   1.000
_cell.angle_alpha   90.00
_cell.angle_beta   90.00
_cell.angle_gamma   90.00
#
_symmetry.space_group_name_H-M   'P 1'
#
loop_
_entity.id
_entity.type
_entity.pdbx_description
1 polymer ?
#
loop_
_entity_poly.entity_id
_entity_poly.type
_entity_poly.pdbx_seq_one_letter_code
_entity_poly.pdbx_strand_id
1 'polypeptide(L)' 'MEINCLELVPDPSSTGMDDLLQQLDRDRSWLLQQIDGGRWPELRLDLAALERELGQLITRASELQDEAGR' A
#
# COMPACT_ATOMS: atom_id res chain seq x y z
N MET A 1 10.19 11.63 27.22
CA MET A 1 9.00 11.70 26.35
C MET A 1 9.15 10.54 25.40
N GLU A 2 8.56 9.41 25.75
CA GLU A 2 8.64 8.18 24.96
C GLU A 2 7.82 8.39 23.69
N ILE A 3 8.44 8.21 22.52
CA ILE A 3 7.74 8.25 21.24
C ILE A 3 6.88 6.99 21.18
N ASN A 4 5.57 7.15 21.31
CA ASN A 4 4.61 6.08 21.15
C ASN A 4 4.53 5.74 19.66
N CYS A 5 5.25 4.70 19.23
CA CYS A 5 5.28 4.25 17.83
C CYS A 5 3.94 3.66 17.31
N LEU A 6 2.84 3.75 18.08
CA LEU A 6 1.52 3.20 17.75
C LEU A 6 0.48 4.23 17.25
N GLU A 7 0.79 5.52 17.16
CA GLU A 7 -0.19 6.58 16.81
C GLU A 7 -0.26 7.00 15.33
N LEU A 8 -0.01 6.10 14.38
CA LEU A 8 -0.11 6.45 12.94
C LEU A 8 -0.72 5.35 12.06
N VAL A 9 -1.50 4.42 12.62
CA VAL A 9 -2.38 3.61 11.78
C VAL A 9 -3.70 4.37 11.65
N PRO A 10 -3.98 5.04 10.52
CA PRO A 10 -5.28 5.68 10.31
C PRO A 10 -6.36 4.60 10.47
N ASP A 11 -7.41 4.92 11.24
CA ASP A 11 -8.58 4.06 11.36
C ASP A 11 -9.20 3.90 9.96
N PRO A 12 -9.20 2.68 9.37
CA PRO A 12 -9.63 2.49 7.98
C PRO A 12 -11.14 2.78 7.79
N SER A 13 -11.88 2.96 8.88
CA SER A 13 -13.32 3.27 8.89
C SER A 13 -13.62 4.77 8.80
N SER A 14 -12.63 5.65 9.01
CA SER A 14 -12.78 7.12 8.92
C SER A 14 -12.00 7.76 7.76
N THR A 15 -11.27 6.96 6.99
CA THR A 15 -10.38 7.40 5.91
C THR A 15 -11.09 7.25 4.57
N GLY A 16 -11.15 8.32 3.77
CA GLY A 16 -11.79 8.29 2.45
C GLY A 16 -11.13 7.24 1.54
N MET A 17 -11.85 6.75 0.54
CA MET A 17 -11.28 5.74 -0.38
C MET A 17 -9.98 6.24 -1.03
N ASP A 18 -9.91 7.50 -1.43
CA ASP A 18 -8.68 8.13 -1.95
C ASP A 18 -7.50 8.05 -0.98
N ASP A 19 -7.75 8.31 0.31
CA ASP A 19 -6.71 8.25 1.33
C ASP A 19 -6.25 6.79 1.56
N LEU A 20 -7.16 5.82 1.48
CA LEU A 20 -6.83 4.39 1.55
C LEU A 20 -5.98 3.95 0.36
N LEU A 21 -6.33 4.39 -0.86
CA LEU A 21 -5.55 4.10 -2.07
C LEU A 21 -4.14 4.72 -2.00
N GLN A 22 -4.03 5.95 -1.49
CA GLN A 22 -2.73 6.60 -1.28
C GLN A 22 -1.89 5.90 -0.20
N GLN A 23 -2.50 5.38 0.86
CA GLN A 23 -1.79 4.60 1.87
C GLN A 23 -1.27 3.29 1.28
N LEU A 24 -2.12 2.56 0.55
CA LEU A 24 -1.74 1.31 -0.11
C LEU A 24 -0.62 1.50 -1.13
N ASP A 25 -0.63 2.59 -1.90
CA ASP A 25 0.46 2.88 -2.86
C ASP A 25 1.79 3.20 -2.17
N ARG A 26 1.75 3.91 -1.02
CA ARG A 26 2.93 4.12 -0.18
C ARG A 26 3.48 2.81 0.37
N ASP A 27 2.61 1.94 0.88
CA ASP A 27 3.00 0.66 1.46
C ASP A 27 3.58 -0.28 0.38
N ARG A 28 2.94 -0.33 -0.80
CA ARG A 28 3.45 -1.03 -1.98
C ARG A 28 4.85 -0.53 -2.37
N SER A 29 5.03 0.79 -2.46
CA SER A 29 6.33 1.40 -2.80
C SER A 29 7.40 1.10 -1.76
N TRP A 30 7.04 1.11 -0.48
CA TRP A 30 7.94 0.72 0.60
C TRP A 30 8.36 -0.76 0.48
N LEU A 31 7.41 -1.66 0.21
CA LEU A 31 7.68 -3.08 0.02
C LEU A 31 8.69 -3.30 -1.11
N LEU A 32 8.48 -2.65 -2.26
CA LEU A 32 9.38 -2.74 -3.41
C LEU A 32 10.80 -2.29 -3.05
N GLN A 33 10.95 -1.16 -2.34
CA GLN A 33 12.26 -0.68 -1.90
C GLN A 33 12.97 -1.68 -0.97
N GLN A 34 12.23 -2.39 -0.10
CA GLN A 34 12.83 -3.40 0.77
C GLN A 34 13.28 -4.64 0.00
N ILE A 35 12.50 -5.08 -0.99
CA ILE A 35 12.86 -6.17 -1.89
C ILE A 35 14.12 -5.81 -2.68
N ASP A 36 14.19 -4.60 -3.23
CA ASP A 36 15.36 -4.11 -3.97
C ASP A 36 16.59 -3.95 -3.07
N GLY A 37 16.40 -3.57 -1.81
CA GLY A 37 17.44 -3.55 -0.78
C GLY A 37 17.93 -4.94 -0.34
N GLY A 38 17.36 -6.03 -0.87
CA GLY A 38 17.79 -7.39 -0.58
C GLY A 38 17.20 -8.00 0.69
N ARG A 39 16.14 -7.40 1.27
CA ARG A 39 15.42 -8.05 2.37
C ARG A 39 14.64 -9.26 1.87
N TRP A 40 14.45 -10.23 2.76
CA TRP A 40 13.68 -11.47 2.52
C TRP A 40 14.07 -12.19 1.22
N PRO A 41 15.34 -12.56 1.04
CA PRO A 41 15.81 -13.17 -0.20
C PRO A 41 15.06 -14.46 -0.55
N GLU A 42 14.62 -15.22 0.47
CA GLU A 42 13.84 -16.44 0.32
C GLU A 42 12.39 -16.21 -0.16
N LEU A 43 11.83 -15.01 0.02
CA LEU A 43 10.47 -14.63 -0.39
C LEU A 43 10.47 -13.59 -1.52
N ARG A 44 11.64 -13.25 -2.08
CA ARG A 44 11.79 -12.14 -3.04
C ARG A 44 10.81 -12.23 -4.21
N LEU A 45 10.64 -13.43 -4.77
CA LEU A 45 9.76 -13.65 -5.92
C LEU A 45 8.28 -13.52 -5.53
N ASP A 46 7.88 -14.10 -4.39
CA ASP A 46 6.51 -14.04 -3.91
C ASP A 46 6.12 -12.61 -3.51
N LEU A 47 7.01 -11.89 -2.83
CA LEU A 47 6.78 -10.49 -2.46
C LEU A 47 6.74 -9.57 -3.68
N ALA A 48 7.54 -9.84 -4.72
CA ALA A 48 7.47 -9.09 -5.98
C ALA A 48 6.18 -9.39 -6.77
N ALA A 49 5.66 -10.62 -6.70
CA ALA A 49 4.37 -10.97 -7.26
C ALA A 49 3.24 -10.22 -6.51
N LEU A 50 3.27 -10.24 -5.18
CA LEU A 50 2.32 -9.52 -4.34
C LEU A 50 2.33 -8.01 -4.62
N GLU A 51 3.52 -7.40 -4.71
CA GLU A 51 3.68 -5.98 -5.05
C GLU A 51 3.02 -5.64 -6.40
N ARG A 52 3.17 -6.50 -7.41
CA ARG A 52 2.52 -6.34 -8.71
C ARG A 52 1.01 -6.52 -8.65
N GLU A 53 0.51 -7.45 -7.85
CA GLU A 53 -0.92 -7.64 -7.62
C GLU A 53 -1.54 -6.43 -6.93
N LEU A 54 -0.87 -5.88 -5.92
CA LEU A 54 -1.26 -4.65 -5.25
C LEU A 54 -1.32 -3.48 -6.24
N GLY A 55 -0.33 -3.32 -7.11
CA GLY A 55 -0.33 -2.27 -8.14
C GLY A 55 -1.56 -2.36 -9.06
N GLN A 56 -1.91 -3.56 -9.52
CA GLN A 56 -3.10 -3.77 -10.36
C GLN A 56 -4.40 -3.47 -9.62
N LEU A 57 -4.48 -3.83 -8.33
CA LEU A 57 -5.66 -3.58 -7.50
C LEU A 57 -5.86 -2.08 -7.28
N ILE A 58 -4.79 -1.35 -6.96
CA ILE A 58 -4.83 0.12 -6.77
C ILE A 58 -5.32 0.79 -8.05
N THR A 59 -4.76 0.44 -9.22
CA THR A 59 -5.20 1.01 -10.51
C THR A 59 -6.70 0.80 -10.74
N ARG A 60 -7.19 -0.43 -10.59
CA ARG A 60 -8.63 -0.72 -10.79
C ARG A 60 -9.53 0.02 -9.80
N ALA A 61 -9.10 0.11 -8.54
CA ALA A 61 -9.88 0.79 -7.52
C ALA A 61 -9.94 2.31 -7.74
N SER A 62 -8.85 2.92 -8.22
CA SER A 62 -8.82 4.32 -8.65
C SER A 62 -9.77 4.56 -9.84
N GLU A 63 -9.74 3.69 -10.86
CA GLU A 63 -10.66 3.78 -12.01
C GLU A 63 -12.13 3.76 -11.54
N LEU A 64 -12.47 2.81 -10.66
CA LEU A 64 -13.83 2.71 -10.10
C LEU A 64 -14.24 3.92 -9.26
N GLN A 65 -13.30 4.54 -8.53
CA GLN A 65 -13.57 5.78 -7.78
C GLN A 65 -13.85 6.95 -8.72
N ASP A 66 -13.03 7.12 -9.76
CA ASP A 66 -13.23 8.16 -10.78
C ASP A 66 -14.57 8.00 -11.51
N GLU A 67 -14.99 6.76 -11.79
CA GLU A 67 -16.29 6.44 -12.38
C GLU A 67 -17.46 6.70 -11.42
N ALA A 68 -17.29 6.40 -10.12
CA ALA A 68 -18.32 6.61 -9.11
C ALA A 68 -18.51 8.08 -8.70
N GLY A 69 -17.49 8.92 -8.90
CA GLY A 69 -17.54 10.36 -8.66
C GLY A 69 -18.15 11.19 -9.80
N ARG A 70 -18.53 10.55 -10.91
CA ARG A 70 -19.07 11.19 -12.13
C ARG A 70 -20.59 11.13 -12.21
#